data_AF-A0AAJ2DYE6-F1
#
_entry.id   AF-A0AAJ2DYE6-F1
#
_cell.length_a   1.000
_cell.length_b   1.000
_cell.length_c   1.000
_cell.angle_alpha   90.00
_cell.angle_beta   90.00
_cell.angle_gamma   90.00
#
_symmetry.space_group_name_H-M   'P 1'
#
loop_
_entity.id
_entity.type
_entity.pdbx_description
1 polymer ?
#
loop_
_entity_poly.entity_id
_entity_poly.type
_entity_poly.pdbx_seq_one_letter_code
_entity_poly.pdbx_strand_id
1 'polypeptide(L)' 'MPNQTDCPSSTREAFRCTGQEFDAIVRFAEERGLEHQPLQFVVAQWCRLQRPSS' A
#
# COMPACT_ATOMS: atom_id res chain seq x y z
N MET A 1 20.74 -16.48 -29.85
CA MET A 1 20.24 -15.49 -28.89
C MET A 1 18.74 -15.69 -28.73
N PRO A 2 18.23 -16.13 -27.57
CA PRO A 2 16.82 -16.00 -27.26
C PRO A 2 16.59 -14.71 -26.48
N ASN A 3 15.79 -13.84 -27.09
CA ASN A 3 15.19 -12.65 -26.54
C ASN A 3 14.02 -13.08 -25.67
N GLN A 4 14.12 -12.96 -24.34
CA GLN A 4 12.94 -12.99 -23.49
C GLN A 4 13.18 -12.11 -22.27
N THR A 5 12.48 -10.99 -22.27
CA THR A 5 12.45 -9.97 -21.24
C THR A 5 11.92 -10.57 -19.93
N ASP A 6 12.81 -11.14 -19.12
CA ASP A 6 12.54 -11.40 -17.71
C ASP A 6 12.63 -10.07 -16.97
N CYS A 7 11.60 -9.24 -17.12
CA CYS A 7 11.27 -8.32 -16.05
C CYS A 7 10.66 -9.20 -14.98
N PRO A 8 11.30 -9.41 -13.80
CA PRO A 8 10.53 -9.89 -12.67
C PRO A 8 9.46 -8.82 -12.48
N SER A 9 8.25 -9.14 -12.93
CA SER A 9 7.05 -8.41 -12.58
C SER A 9 7.00 -8.58 -11.08
N SER A 10 7.63 -7.64 -10.37
CA SER A 10 7.64 -7.55 -8.93
C SER A 10 6.18 -7.52 -8.56
N THR A 11 5.66 -8.69 -8.25
CA THR A 11 4.25 -8.99 -8.12
C THR A 11 3.69 -7.89 -7.24
N ARG A 12 2.88 -7.00 -7.80
CA ARG A 12 2.03 -6.12 -6.99
C ARG A 12 1.12 -7.10 -6.29
N GLU A 13 1.57 -7.62 -5.15
CA GLU A 13 0.74 -8.39 -4.25
C GLU A 13 -0.47 -7.50 -4.00
N ALA A 14 -1.64 -7.96 -4.48
CA ALA A 14 -2.87 -7.24 -4.23
C ALA A 14 -2.97 -7.10 -2.72
N PHE A 15 -3.00 -5.86 -2.23
CA PHE A 15 -3.09 -5.59 -0.82
C PHE A 15 -4.37 -6.24 -0.29
N ARG A 16 -4.21 -7.32 0.49
CA ARG A 16 -5.33 -8.04 1.10
C ARG A 16 -5.54 -7.46 2.49
N CYS A 17 -6.47 -6.53 2.60
CA CYS A 17 -6.96 -6.04 3.89
C CYS A 17 -8.41 -6.48 4.08
N THR A 18 -8.78 -6.73 5.33
CA THR A 18 -10.18 -6.83 5.72
C THR A 18 -10.88 -5.48 5.53
N GLY A 19 -12.21 -5.47 5.40
CA GLY A 19 -12.98 -4.22 5.28
C GLY A 19 -12.74 -3.27 6.46
N GLN A 20 -12.54 -3.80 7.68
CA GLN A 20 -12.22 -3.01 8.87
C GLN A 20 -10.84 -2.34 8.78
N GLU A 21 -9.84 -3.05 8.25
CA GLU A 21 -8.51 -2.47 8.02
C GLU A 21 -8.56 -1.39 6.92
N PHE A 22 -9.36 -1.59 5.88
CA PHE A 22 -9.57 -0.57 4.86
C PHE A 22 -10.20 0.69 5.44
N ASP A 23 -11.26 0.55 6.26
CA ASP A 23 -11.88 1.67 6.98
C ASP A 23 -10.86 2.42 7.86
N ALA A 24 -9.97 1.69 8.55
CA ALA A 24 -8.91 2.31 9.35
C ALA A 24 -7.90 3.09 8.49
N ILE A 25 -7.53 2.56 7.31
CA ILE A 25 -6.64 3.24 6.35
C ILE A 25 -7.30 4.50 5.77
N VAL A 26 -8.60 4.43 5.44
CA VAL A 26 -9.35 5.57 4.92
C VAL A 26 -9.44 6.67 5.99
N ARG A 27 -9.81 6.31 7.22
CA ARG A 27 -9.84 7.26 8.35
C ARG A 27 -8.47 7.90 8.58
N PHE A 28 -7.41 7.10 8.52
CA PHE A 28 -6.04 7.62 8.58
C PHE A 28 -5.72 8.60 7.45
N ALA A 29 -6.23 8.36 6.24
CA ALA A 29 -6.08 9.29 5.13
C ALA A 29 -6.77 10.62 5.42
N GLU A 30 -8.00 10.58 5.91
CA GLU A 30 -8.79 11.77 6.26
C GLU A 30 -8.10 12.59 7.36
N GLU A 31 -7.68 11.95 8.45
CA GLU A 31 -7.00 12.61 9.57
C GLU A 31 -5.68 13.27 9.17
N ARG A 32 -5.00 12.74 8.15
CA ARG A 32 -3.71 13.25 7.65
C ARG A 32 -3.85 14.16 6.42
N GLY A 33 -5.07 14.40 5.93
CA GLY A 33 -5.31 15.16 4.70
C GLY A 33 -4.74 14.48 3.44
N LEU A 34 -4.67 13.15 3.44
CA LEU A 34 -4.19 12.32 2.34
C LEU A 34 -5.34 11.77 1.48
N GLU A 35 -6.57 12.24 1.67
CA GLU A 35 -7.75 11.82 0.89
C GLU A 35 -7.59 12.02 -0.63
N HIS A 36 -6.78 13.01 -1.04
CA HIS A 36 -6.45 13.26 -2.45
C HIS A 36 -5.30 12.38 -2.98
N GLN A 37 -4.59 11.67 -2.10
CA GLN A 37 -3.49 10.80 -2.51
C GLN A 37 -4.02 9.44 -2.96
N PRO A 38 -3.33 8.76 -3.88
CA PRO A 38 -3.74 7.44 -4.32
C PRO A 38 -3.68 6.45 -3.13
N LEU A 39 -4.65 5.55 -3.04
CA LEU A 39 -4.77 4.59 -1.93
C LEU A 39 -3.46 3.84 -1.63
N GLN A 40 -2.70 3.46 -2.67
CA GLN A 40 -1.39 2.81 -2.52
C GLN A 40 -0.37 3.65 -1.73
N PHE A 41 -0.42 4.98 -1.84
CA PHE A 41 0.42 5.90 -1.08
C PHE A 41 -0.01 5.93 0.39
N VAL A 42 -1.32 6.03 0.64
CA VAL A 42 -1.91 6.02 1.99
C VAL A 42 -1.58 4.70 2.70
N VAL A 43 -1.77 3.57 2.03
CA VAL A 43 -1.42 2.23 2.53
C VAL A 43 0.07 2.13 2.85
N ALA A 44 0.95 2.64 1.99
CA ALA A 44 2.39 2.63 2.25
C ALA A 44 2.76 3.47 3.49
N GLN A 45 2.12 4.63 3.69
CA GLN A 45 2.28 5.46 4.89
C GLN A 45 1.78 4.73 6.15
N TRP A 46 0.58 4.14 6.08
CA TRP A 46 -0.02 3.36 7.16
C TRP A 46 0.86 2.17 7.57
N CYS A 47 1.37 1.40 6.61
CA CYS A 47 2.28 0.27 6.87
C CYS A 47 3.63 0.70 7.48
N ARG A 48 4.13 1.90 7.18
CA ARG A 48 5.36 2.43 7.79
C ARG A 48 5.14 2.78 9.27
N LEU A 49 3.98 3.34 9.61
CA LEU A 49 3.62 3.67 10.99
C LEU A 49 3.36 2.44 11.85
N GLN A 50 2.80 1.38 11.26
CA GLN A 50 2.56 0.11 11.94
C GLN A 50 3.82 -0.73 12.20
N ARG A 51 4.97 -0.36 11.66
CA ARG A 51 6.22 -1.07 11.88
C ARG A 51 6.95 -0.43 13.07
N PRO A 52 6.74 -0.89 14.31
CA PRO A 52 7.57 -0.44 15.42
C PRO A 52 9.01 -0.81 15.06
N SER A 53 9.91 0.18 15.03
CA SER A 53 11.35 -0.08 15.04
C SER A 53 11.63 -0.97 16.26
N SER A 54 11.93 -2.25 16.03
CA SER A 54 12.63 -3.09 17.02
C SER A 54 14.10 -2.71 17.05
#